data_AF-A0A3C0ATF7-F1
#
_entry.id   AF-A0A3C0ATF7-F1
#
_cell.length_a   1.000
_cell.length_b   1.000
_cell.length_c   1.000
_cell.angle_alpha   90.00
_cell.angle_beta   90.00
_cell.angle_gamma   90.00
#
_symmetry.space_group_name_H-M   'P 1'
#
loop_
_entity.id
_entity.type
_entity.pdbx_description
1 polymer ?
#
loop_
_entity_poly.entity_id
_entity_poly.type
_entity_poly.pdbx_seq_one_letter_code
_entity_poly.pdbx_strand_id
1 'polypeptide(L)'
;MNRLLSNRCFTQTLRIMLIVCCSFTLLSSLQAENWPRFRGADGSGISDEKGFPLEWTEKDYAWHRELPGIGHSSPSVWGDNLFVTSAIDEGETRYLFCIDPKTGKEKWRRETKLKKSHKHRKGSWASSTPATDGEHVYVEFADEESYLLIAYDLEGNKIWERNLGAFNSQHGHGSSPIIYKNLVIATNDQMGPSFVTAFNKKTGETVWQAERAVRRTSYATPIIINHPNTGPQLICVSGATGVSSLDPETGKVNWTTGEFPQRTVSSPVYGEGLIFATCGGGGRGKLLYGVDPTGSGNIKETHIKYQRSTKLPYVPTPVVYEGHLYLWG
;
A
#
# COMPACT_ATOMS: atom_id res chain seq x y z
N MET A 1 -6.07 -83.05 32.14
CA MET A 1 -7.15 -82.10 31.77
C MET A 1 -6.66 -80.70 32.07
N ASN A 2 -6.84 -79.78 31.12
CA ASN A 2 -6.54 -78.33 31.13
C ASN A 2 -5.09 -77.89 30.85
N ARG A 3 -4.95 -77.40 29.60
CA ARG A 3 -3.87 -76.60 29.00
C ARG A 3 -3.67 -75.28 29.76
N LEU A 4 -2.46 -74.72 29.71
CA LEU A 4 -2.22 -73.29 29.47
C LEU A 4 -0.80 -73.08 28.91
N LEU A 5 -0.75 -72.77 27.61
CA LEU A 5 0.35 -72.10 26.92
C LEU A 5 0.08 -70.60 27.00
N SER A 6 1.07 -69.74 27.24
CA SER A 6 1.19 -68.46 26.51
C SER A 6 2.48 -67.68 26.83
N ASN A 7 3.24 -67.46 25.75
CA ASN A 7 3.75 -66.15 25.30
C ASN A 7 4.85 -65.45 26.09
N ARG A 8 6.10 -65.80 25.76
CA ARG A 8 7.25 -64.88 25.78
C ARG A 8 7.64 -64.54 24.34
N CYS A 9 7.16 -63.45 23.76
CA CYS A 9 7.83 -62.76 22.63
C CYS A 9 7.04 -61.53 22.17
N PHE A 10 7.02 -60.39 22.89
CA PHE A 10 6.46 -59.15 22.31
C PHE A 10 6.80 -57.88 23.13
N THR A 11 8.07 -57.60 23.42
CA THR A 11 8.42 -56.35 24.14
C THR A 11 9.67 -55.61 23.65
N GLN A 12 10.34 -56.04 22.58
CA GLN A 12 11.57 -55.36 22.12
C GLN A 12 11.48 -54.59 20.79
N THR A 13 10.44 -54.76 19.99
CA THR A 13 10.32 -54.03 18.71
C THR A 13 9.60 -52.69 18.80
N LEU A 14 8.94 -52.36 19.93
CA LEU A 14 8.14 -51.14 20.06
C LEU A 14 8.93 -49.90 20.55
N ARG A 15 10.19 -50.07 20.97
CA ARG A 15 11.01 -48.94 21.47
C ARG A 15 11.83 -48.22 20.40
N ILE A 16 12.04 -48.83 19.23
CA ILE A 16 12.79 -48.20 18.13
C ILE A 16 11.87 -47.36 17.24
N MET A 17 10.57 -47.64 17.22
CA MET A 17 9.61 -46.89 16.41
C MET A 17 9.13 -45.59 17.06
N LEU A 18 9.32 -45.41 18.38
CA LEU A 18 8.93 -44.18 19.10
C LEU A 18 9.99 -43.06 19.06
N ILE A 19 11.24 -43.36 18.69
CA ILE A 19 12.31 -42.35 18.62
C ILE A 19 12.35 -41.67 17.25
N VAL A 20 11.78 -42.28 16.20
CA VAL A 20 11.69 -41.65 14.87
C VAL A 20 10.52 -40.65 14.76
N CYS A 21 9.52 -40.71 15.65
CA CYS A 21 8.35 -39.83 15.61
C CYS A 21 8.51 -38.47 16.34
N CYS A 22 9.60 -38.23 17.06
CA CYS A 22 9.81 -36.98 17.80
C CYS A 22 10.86 -36.03 17.18
N SER A 23 11.32 -36.32 15.96
CA SER A 23 12.29 -35.48 15.23
C SER A 23 11.67 -34.73 14.05
N PHE A 24 10.35 -34.57 14.00
CA PHE A 24 9.74 -33.48 13.24
C PHE A 24 9.80 -32.22 14.12
N THR A 25 11.02 -31.72 14.33
CA THR A 25 11.18 -30.28 14.59
C THR A 25 10.56 -29.58 13.40
N LEU A 26 9.39 -28.98 13.61
CA LEU A 26 8.87 -27.93 12.74
C LEU A 26 9.98 -26.89 12.61
N LEU A 27 10.79 -27.02 11.57
CA LEU A 27 11.55 -25.92 11.01
C LEU A 27 10.50 -24.94 10.50
N SER A 28 9.96 -24.13 11.40
CA SER A 28 9.33 -22.88 11.03
C SER A 28 10.41 -22.12 10.28
N SER A 29 10.36 -22.14 8.95
CA SER A 29 11.17 -21.22 8.16
C SER A 29 10.84 -19.84 8.70
N LEU A 30 11.83 -19.15 9.29
CA LEU A 30 11.72 -17.72 9.54
C LEU A 30 11.55 -17.07 8.16
N GLN A 31 10.31 -16.93 7.74
CA GLN A 31 9.95 -16.21 6.55
C GLN A 31 9.82 -14.75 6.98
N ALA A 32 10.59 -13.88 6.33
CA ALA A 32 10.47 -12.44 6.52
C ALA A 32 9.01 -12.01 6.31
N GLU A 33 8.60 -10.94 7.00
CA GLU A 33 7.25 -10.43 6.87
C GLU A 33 7.04 -9.90 5.44
N ASN A 34 5.86 -10.13 4.86
CA ASN A 34 5.53 -9.56 3.56
C ASN A 34 5.26 -8.05 3.72
N TRP A 35 5.73 -7.26 2.75
CA TRP A 35 5.47 -5.82 2.66
C TRP A 35 4.70 -5.52 1.37
N PRO A 36 3.40 -5.84 1.30
CA PRO A 36 2.68 -6.00 0.02
C PRO A 36 2.44 -4.72 -0.77
N ARG A 37 2.55 -3.54 -0.17
CA ARG A 37 2.08 -2.27 -0.75
C ARG A 37 2.79 -1.07 -0.11
N PHE A 38 2.47 0.12 -0.61
CA PHE A 38 2.92 1.38 0.00
C PHE A 38 2.65 1.39 1.51
N ARG A 39 3.73 1.56 2.27
CA ARG A 39 3.75 1.60 3.75
C ARG A 39 3.26 0.31 4.45
N GLY A 40 3.42 -0.84 3.82
CA GLY A 40 3.21 -2.14 4.48
C GLY A 40 1.76 -2.61 4.48
N ALA A 41 1.50 -3.75 5.12
CA ALA A 41 0.24 -4.48 5.00
C ALA A 41 -1.00 -3.64 5.36
N ASP A 42 -0.90 -2.80 6.38
CA ASP A 42 -1.96 -1.91 6.86
C ASP A 42 -1.78 -0.44 6.41
N GLY A 43 -0.68 -0.11 5.74
CA GLY A 43 -0.33 1.25 5.33
C GLY A 43 0.25 2.13 6.45
N SER A 44 0.54 1.57 7.64
CA SER A 44 1.07 2.31 8.79
C SER A 44 2.51 2.77 8.59
N GLY A 45 3.30 2.05 7.79
CA GLY A 45 4.74 2.25 7.62
C GLY A 45 5.57 1.75 8.80
N ILE A 46 5.05 0.80 9.57
CA ILE A 46 5.71 0.19 10.73
C ILE A 46 6.06 -1.26 10.40
N SER A 47 7.25 -1.69 10.80
CA SER A 47 7.70 -3.08 10.72
C SER A 47 8.04 -3.57 12.11
N ASP A 48 7.67 -4.82 12.42
CA ASP A 48 8.04 -5.48 13.66
C ASP A 48 9.44 -6.10 13.62
N GLU A 49 10.11 -6.09 12.46
CA GLU A 49 11.48 -6.58 12.32
C GLU A 49 12.43 -5.82 13.26
N LYS A 50 13.38 -6.55 13.84
CA LYS A 50 14.36 -6.05 14.81
C LYS A 50 15.77 -6.42 14.36
N GLY A 51 16.77 -5.82 15.00
CA GLY A 51 18.18 -6.14 14.76
C GLY A 51 18.80 -5.41 13.57
N PHE A 52 18.14 -4.37 13.04
CA PHE A 52 18.73 -3.49 12.04
C PHE A 52 19.93 -2.73 12.63
N PRO A 53 21.01 -2.57 11.86
CA PRO A 53 22.15 -1.79 12.32
C PRO A 53 21.76 -0.30 12.38
N LEU A 54 22.20 0.39 13.44
CA LEU A 54 22.01 1.83 13.60
C LEU A 54 22.95 2.65 12.71
N GLU A 55 24.07 2.05 12.33
CA GLU A 55 25.05 2.60 11.41
C GLU A 55 25.18 1.66 10.22
N TRP A 56 25.18 2.19 9.00
CA TRP A 56 25.24 1.41 7.78
C TRP A 56 26.58 1.60 7.06
N THR A 57 27.18 0.50 6.64
CA THR A 57 28.37 0.43 5.80
C THR A 57 28.10 -0.42 4.57
N GLU A 58 29.01 -0.38 3.58
CA GLU A 58 28.93 -1.23 2.38
C GLU A 58 28.81 -2.74 2.69
N LYS A 59 29.25 -3.18 3.89
CA LYS A 59 29.18 -4.60 4.30
C LYS A 59 27.79 -5.01 4.78
N ASP A 60 26.94 -4.06 5.13
CA ASP A 60 25.59 -4.32 5.66
C ASP A 60 24.56 -4.50 4.55
N TYR A 61 24.87 -4.07 3.33
CA TYR A 61 24.01 -4.31 2.16
C TYR A 61 24.13 -5.78 1.71
N ALA A 62 22.99 -6.47 1.64
CA ALA A 62 22.95 -7.82 1.06
C ALA A 62 23.30 -7.81 -0.44
N TRP A 63 22.90 -6.75 -1.15
CA TRP A 63 23.17 -6.54 -2.57
C TRP A 63 22.86 -5.09 -2.97
N HIS A 64 23.39 -4.68 -4.12
CA HIS A 64 23.07 -3.42 -4.79
C HIS A 64 22.73 -3.70 -6.25
N ARG A 65 21.70 -3.04 -6.78
CA ARG A 65 21.30 -3.11 -8.19
C ARG A 65 20.92 -1.74 -8.72
N GLU A 66 21.59 -1.33 -9.78
CA GLU A 66 21.17 -0.18 -10.58
C GLU A 66 19.98 -0.57 -11.48
N LEU A 67 18.92 0.25 -11.47
CA LEU A 67 17.77 0.10 -12.34
C LEU A 67 17.79 1.22 -13.40
N PRO A 68 17.31 0.96 -14.63
CA PRO A 68 17.26 2.01 -15.64
C PRO A 68 16.26 3.09 -15.23
N GLY A 69 16.64 4.35 -15.42
CA GLY A 69 15.76 5.49 -15.21
C GLY A 69 15.59 5.90 -13.75
N ILE A 70 14.45 6.53 -13.46
CA ILE A 70 14.12 7.11 -12.15
C ILE A 70 12.77 6.57 -11.69
N GLY A 71 12.69 6.14 -10.43
CA GLY A 71 11.46 5.70 -9.78
C GLY A 71 11.44 6.12 -8.32
N HIS A 72 10.27 6.50 -7.80
CA HIS A 72 10.07 6.88 -6.40
C HIS A 72 9.10 5.96 -5.67
N SER A 73 8.68 4.86 -6.30
CA SER A 73 7.94 3.81 -5.63
C SER A 73 8.77 3.21 -4.49
N SER A 74 8.07 2.80 -3.43
CA SER A 74 8.67 1.90 -2.45
C SER A 74 8.71 0.48 -3.01
N PRO A 75 9.65 -0.37 -2.57
CA PRO A 75 9.58 -1.79 -2.90
C PRO A 75 8.37 -2.44 -2.21
N SER A 76 7.68 -3.31 -2.92
CA SER A 76 6.66 -4.21 -2.36
C SER A 76 7.18 -5.64 -2.39
N VAL A 77 7.19 -6.32 -1.26
CA VAL A 77 7.82 -7.64 -1.08
C VAL A 77 6.78 -8.67 -0.70
N TRP A 78 6.74 -9.79 -1.42
CA TRP A 78 5.95 -10.97 -1.05
C TRP A 78 6.72 -12.26 -1.33
N GLY A 79 7.10 -12.97 -0.27
CA GLY A 79 7.96 -14.14 -0.35
C GLY A 79 9.26 -13.83 -1.10
N ASP A 80 9.50 -14.53 -2.20
CA ASP A 80 10.71 -14.35 -3.01
C ASP A 80 10.56 -13.27 -4.11
N ASN A 81 9.53 -12.42 -4.08
CA ASN A 81 9.30 -11.41 -5.12
C ASN A 81 9.32 -10.00 -4.53
N LEU A 82 10.20 -9.16 -5.05
CA LEU A 82 10.25 -7.71 -4.81
C LEU A 82 9.81 -6.98 -6.08
N PHE A 83 8.76 -6.17 -5.95
CA PHE A 83 8.22 -5.34 -7.01
C PHE A 83 8.58 -3.87 -6.81
N VAL A 84 9.08 -3.23 -7.86
CA VAL A 84 9.43 -1.80 -7.85
C VAL A 84 9.26 -1.23 -9.26
N THR A 85 9.10 0.09 -9.38
CA THR A 85 8.86 0.76 -10.66
C THR A 85 9.92 1.81 -10.97
N SER A 86 10.19 2.03 -12.26
CA SER A 86 11.01 3.14 -12.73
C SER A 86 10.48 3.68 -14.07
N ALA A 87 11.01 4.80 -14.53
CA ALA A 87 10.69 5.36 -15.84
C ALA A 87 11.91 6.01 -16.50
N ILE A 88 11.97 5.92 -17.82
CA ILE A 88 12.96 6.57 -18.70
C ILE A 88 12.26 7.47 -19.73
N ASP A 89 13.04 8.14 -20.56
CA ASP A 89 12.55 8.88 -21.75
C ASP A 89 11.40 9.83 -21.44
N GLU A 90 11.55 10.60 -20.36
CA GLU A 90 10.54 11.57 -19.89
C GLU A 90 9.17 10.94 -19.58
N GLY A 91 9.18 9.68 -19.11
CA GLY A 91 7.98 8.96 -18.71
C GLY A 91 7.31 8.17 -19.83
N GLU A 92 7.86 8.21 -21.05
CA GLU A 92 7.36 7.46 -22.20
C GLU A 92 7.44 5.95 -21.98
N THR A 93 8.52 5.48 -21.37
CA THR A 93 8.67 4.08 -20.98
C THR A 93 8.68 3.95 -19.47
N ARG A 94 7.76 3.16 -18.93
CA ARG A 94 7.65 2.86 -17.50
C ARG A 94 7.80 1.37 -17.27
N TYR A 95 8.56 1.03 -16.23
CA TYR A 95 8.91 -0.33 -15.91
C TYR A 95 8.24 -0.77 -14.62
N LEU A 96 7.76 -2.02 -14.61
CA LEU A 96 7.56 -2.82 -13.41
C LEU A 96 8.65 -3.89 -13.38
N PHE A 97 9.45 -3.94 -12.32
CA PHE A 97 10.44 -4.99 -12.10
C PHE A 97 9.92 -6.01 -11.10
N CYS A 98 10.30 -7.26 -11.29
CA CYS A 98 10.29 -8.29 -10.26
C CYS A 98 11.73 -8.74 -10.01
N ILE A 99 12.16 -8.62 -8.76
CA ILE A 99 13.52 -8.89 -8.31
C ILE A 99 13.46 -9.94 -7.21
N ASP A 100 14.42 -10.84 -7.19
CA ASP A 100 14.64 -11.73 -6.06
C ASP A 100 15.21 -10.92 -4.87
N PRO A 101 14.48 -10.79 -3.74
CA PRO A 101 14.89 -9.94 -2.62
C PRO A 101 16.12 -10.49 -1.88
N LYS A 102 16.47 -11.77 -2.04
CA LYS A 102 17.64 -12.38 -1.40
C LYS A 102 18.92 -12.10 -2.18
N THR A 103 18.83 -12.04 -3.49
CA THR A 103 20.01 -11.97 -4.38
C THR A 103 20.14 -10.67 -5.17
N GLY A 104 19.09 -9.85 -5.24
CA GLY A 104 19.06 -8.64 -6.07
C GLY A 104 19.00 -8.94 -7.57
N LYS A 105 18.77 -10.19 -7.98
CA LYS A 105 18.68 -10.56 -9.38
C LYS A 105 17.28 -10.26 -9.91
N GLU A 106 17.21 -9.58 -11.05
CA GLU A 106 15.94 -9.42 -11.77
C GLU A 106 15.45 -10.78 -12.27
N LYS A 107 14.21 -11.10 -11.92
CA LYS A 107 13.48 -12.27 -12.43
C LYS A 107 12.85 -11.95 -13.77
N TRP A 108 12.19 -10.79 -13.84
CA TRP A 108 11.60 -10.26 -15.06
C TRP A 108 11.32 -8.75 -14.90
N ARG A 109 11.04 -8.09 -16.03
CA ARG A 109 10.47 -6.75 -16.07
C ARG A 109 9.39 -6.62 -17.13
N ARG A 110 8.50 -5.65 -16.97
CA ARG A 110 7.46 -5.29 -17.94
C ARG A 110 7.51 -3.82 -18.27
N GLU A 111 7.30 -3.52 -19.55
CA GLU A 111 7.25 -2.17 -20.08
C GLU A 111 5.80 -1.76 -20.30
N THR A 112 5.50 -0.52 -19.90
CA THR A 112 4.28 0.19 -20.25
C THR A 112 4.68 1.45 -21.00
N LYS A 113 4.16 1.61 -22.23
CA LYS A 113 4.40 2.80 -23.04
C LYS A 113 3.26 3.79 -22.83
N LEU A 114 3.62 5.01 -22.47
CA LEU A 114 2.73 6.15 -22.29
C LEU A 114 3.30 7.34 -23.05
N LYS A 115 2.55 8.44 -23.12
CA LYS A 115 3.08 9.71 -23.62
C LYS A 115 4.11 10.26 -22.64
N LYS A 116 5.08 10.98 -23.19
CA LYS A 116 5.86 11.95 -22.42
C LYS A 116 4.91 12.92 -21.74
N SER A 117 5.13 13.18 -20.46
CA SER A 117 4.21 14.03 -19.70
C SER A 117 4.95 14.90 -18.70
N HIS A 118 4.32 16.01 -18.30
CA HIS A 118 4.89 16.85 -17.26
C HIS A 118 4.79 16.19 -15.87
N LYS A 119 5.73 16.51 -14.99
CA LYS A 119 5.69 16.19 -13.55
C LYS A 119 6.40 17.25 -12.73
N HIS A 120 6.18 17.23 -11.42
CA HIS A 120 7.00 18.05 -10.53
C HIS A 120 8.46 17.59 -10.54
N ARG A 121 9.41 18.54 -10.46
CA ARG A 121 10.86 18.27 -10.42
C ARG A 121 11.27 17.20 -9.40
N LYS A 122 10.64 17.20 -8.22
CA LYS A 122 10.91 16.24 -7.13
C LYS A 122 10.06 14.95 -7.20
N GLY A 123 9.27 14.76 -8.26
CA GLY A 123 8.50 13.53 -8.50
C GLY A 123 9.17 12.65 -9.57
N SER A 124 8.56 11.49 -9.83
CA SER A 124 8.90 10.60 -10.95
C SER A 124 7.63 10.16 -11.68
N TRP A 125 7.76 9.66 -12.92
CA TRP A 125 6.63 9.03 -13.64
C TRP A 125 6.28 7.62 -13.11
N ALA A 126 7.07 7.13 -12.16
CA ALA A 126 6.95 5.84 -11.49
C ALA A 126 6.94 6.04 -9.97
N SER A 127 6.10 6.98 -9.49
CA SER A 127 5.98 7.29 -8.05
C SER A 127 5.00 6.36 -7.32
N SER A 128 4.06 5.76 -8.06
CA SER A 128 3.10 4.80 -7.51
C SER A 128 3.80 3.49 -7.14
N THR A 129 3.56 3.03 -5.91
CA THR A 129 4.10 1.77 -5.38
C THR A 129 3.20 0.61 -5.80
N PRO A 130 3.72 -0.46 -6.43
CA PRO A 130 2.92 -1.64 -6.74
C PRO A 130 2.28 -2.25 -5.49
N ALA A 131 1.11 -2.85 -5.63
CA ALA A 131 0.49 -3.65 -4.57
C ALA A 131 0.43 -5.12 -4.96
N THR A 132 0.64 -6.06 -4.05
CA THR A 132 0.54 -7.49 -4.32
C THR A 132 -0.21 -8.23 -3.21
N ASP A 133 -0.96 -9.27 -3.59
CA ASP A 133 -1.59 -10.21 -2.64
C ASP A 133 -0.87 -11.57 -2.61
N GLY A 134 0.29 -11.68 -3.24
CA GLY A 134 1.01 -12.95 -3.38
C GLY A 134 0.51 -13.87 -4.49
N GLU A 135 -0.53 -13.49 -5.23
CA GLU A 135 -0.96 -14.17 -6.46
C GLU A 135 -0.78 -13.25 -7.67
N HIS A 136 -1.07 -11.96 -7.49
CA HIS A 136 -0.98 -10.92 -8.49
C HIS A 136 -0.21 -9.71 -7.98
N VAL A 137 0.30 -8.91 -8.91
CA VAL A 137 0.83 -7.56 -8.66
C VAL A 137 0.05 -6.54 -9.49
N TYR A 138 -0.36 -5.46 -8.83
CA TYR A 138 -1.13 -4.36 -9.37
C TYR A 138 -0.26 -3.11 -9.43
N VAL A 139 -0.17 -2.49 -10.61
CA VAL A 139 0.64 -1.29 -10.85
C VAL A 139 -0.19 -0.19 -11.49
N GLU A 140 0.06 1.04 -11.06
CA GLU A 140 -0.57 2.24 -11.62
C GLU A 140 0.45 3.10 -12.37
N PHE A 141 0.09 3.52 -13.58
CA PHE A 141 0.85 4.51 -14.35
C PHE A 141 -0.10 5.49 -15.02
N ALA A 142 0.23 6.78 -15.00
CA ALA A 142 -0.59 7.78 -15.66
C ALA A 142 0.20 8.89 -16.35
N ASP A 143 -0.31 9.34 -17.48
CA ASP A 143 0.08 10.55 -18.21
C ASP A 143 -1.14 11.47 -18.40
N GLU A 144 -1.02 12.45 -19.30
CA GLU A 144 -2.08 13.42 -19.57
C GLU A 144 -3.23 12.86 -20.44
N GLU A 145 -3.11 11.64 -20.98
CA GLU A 145 -4.11 10.98 -21.85
C GLU A 145 -4.70 9.71 -21.20
N SER A 146 -3.95 9.01 -20.35
CA SER A 146 -4.26 7.69 -19.82
C SER A 146 -3.79 7.52 -18.37
N TYR A 147 -4.61 6.83 -17.58
CA TYR A 147 -4.33 6.37 -16.24
C TYR A 147 -4.63 4.88 -16.21
N LEU A 148 -3.56 4.09 -16.27
CA LEU A 148 -3.60 2.64 -16.32
C LEU A 148 -3.50 2.05 -14.92
N LEU A 149 -4.40 1.12 -14.62
CA LEU A 149 -4.26 0.12 -13.56
C LEU A 149 -4.08 -1.25 -14.23
N ILE A 150 -2.96 -1.91 -13.96
CA ILE A 150 -2.56 -3.15 -14.65
C ILE A 150 -2.32 -4.24 -13.62
N ALA A 151 -2.83 -5.44 -13.88
CA ALA A 151 -2.56 -6.64 -13.10
C ALA A 151 -1.66 -7.61 -13.86
N TYR A 152 -0.65 -8.12 -13.17
CA TYR A 152 0.18 -9.24 -13.63
C TYR A 152 0.14 -10.37 -12.61
N ASP A 153 0.36 -11.61 -13.04
CA ASP A 153 0.73 -12.70 -12.12
C ASP A 153 2.20 -12.56 -11.66
N LEU A 154 2.66 -13.48 -10.81
CA LEU A 154 4.03 -13.45 -10.28
C LEU A 154 5.10 -13.82 -11.31
N GLU A 155 4.71 -14.44 -12.42
CA GLU A 155 5.55 -14.73 -13.59
C GLU A 155 5.63 -13.55 -14.58
N GLY A 156 4.85 -12.50 -14.33
CA GLY A 156 4.79 -11.28 -15.11
C GLY A 156 3.86 -11.37 -16.32
N ASN A 157 2.97 -12.35 -16.42
CA ASN A 157 1.95 -12.38 -17.47
C ASN A 157 0.85 -11.38 -17.13
N LYS A 158 0.45 -10.56 -18.12
CA LYS A 158 -0.62 -9.58 -17.92
C LYS A 158 -1.96 -10.29 -17.82
N ILE A 159 -2.69 -10.07 -16.74
CA ILE A 159 -4.01 -10.67 -16.50
C ILE A 159 -5.10 -9.75 -17.04
N TRP A 160 -5.06 -8.47 -16.65
CA TRP A 160 -6.01 -7.47 -17.12
C TRP A 160 -5.39 -6.07 -17.04
N GLU A 161 -6.01 -5.12 -17.74
CA GLU A 161 -5.63 -3.72 -17.77
C GLU A 161 -6.88 -2.84 -17.86
N ARG A 162 -6.92 -1.77 -17.07
CA ARG A 162 -7.98 -0.76 -17.10
C ARG A 162 -7.38 0.62 -17.34
N ASN A 163 -7.92 1.34 -18.32
CA ASN A 163 -7.66 2.76 -18.50
C ASN A 163 -8.78 3.58 -17.86
N LEU A 164 -8.42 4.42 -16.91
CA LEU A 164 -9.31 5.28 -16.12
C LEU A 164 -9.48 6.68 -16.75
N GLY A 165 -8.93 6.89 -17.95
CA GLY A 165 -8.94 8.14 -18.69
C GLY A 165 -7.71 9.01 -18.39
N ALA A 166 -7.75 10.27 -18.82
CA ALA A 166 -6.67 11.22 -18.61
C ALA A 166 -6.43 11.54 -17.13
N PHE A 167 -5.16 11.77 -16.76
CA PHE A 167 -4.77 12.26 -15.44
C PHE A 167 -4.20 13.68 -15.49
N ASN A 168 -5.01 14.66 -15.10
CA ASN A 168 -4.66 16.07 -15.06
C ASN A 168 -4.13 16.49 -13.68
N SER A 169 -2.81 16.74 -13.61
CA SER A 169 -2.11 17.09 -12.37
C SER A 169 -0.92 18.00 -12.63
N GLN A 170 -0.76 19.01 -11.77
CA GLN A 170 0.45 19.86 -11.77
C GLN A 170 1.73 19.08 -11.42
N HIS A 171 1.66 17.94 -10.73
CA HIS A 171 2.84 17.26 -10.17
C HIS A 171 3.12 15.86 -10.75
N GLY A 172 2.31 15.38 -11.69
CA GLY A 172 2.28 13.96 -12.10
C GLY A 172 1.41 13.12 -11.16
N HIS A 173 1.31 11.81 -11.41
CA HIS A 173 0.57 10.85 -10.58
C HIS A 173 1.47 10.29 -9.45
N GLY A 174 0.86 9.87 -8.34
CA GLY A 174 1.62 9.39 -7.18
C GLY A 174 0.83 8.68 -6.07
N SER A 175 -0.49 8.53 -6.21
CA SER A 175 -1.22 7.58 -5.38
C SER A 175 -0.85 6.15 -5.77
N SER A 176 -1.07 5.20 -4.86
CA SER A 176 -0.81 3.78 -5.07
C SER A 176 -2.09 2.96 -4.96
N PRO A 177 -2.21 1.83 -5.69
CA PRO A 177 -3.33 0.94 -5.53
C PRO A 177 -3.28 0.28 -4.15
N ILE A 178 -4.45 -0.10 -3.64
CA ILE A 178 -4.55 -0.88 -2.40
C ILE A 178 -5.42 -2.10 -2.61
N ILE A 179 -5.17 -3.16 -1.85
CA ILE A 179 -5.94 -4.39 -1.92
C ILE A 179 -6.79 -4.51 -0.66
N TYR A 180 -8.06 -4.87 -0.84
CA TYR A 180 -8.96 -5.19 0.25
C TYR A 180 -9.87 -6.36 -0.16
N LYS A 181 -9.71 -7.51 0.52
CA LYS A 181 -10.42 -8.76 0.17
C LYS A 181 -10.23 -9.11 -1.31
N ASN A 182 -11.31 -9.12 -2.09
CA ASN A 182 -11.33 -9.41 -3.52
C ASN A 182 -11.22 -8.16 -4.40
N LEU A 183 -10.93 -7.01 -3.81
CA LEU A 183 -10.89 -5.72 -4.49
C LEU A 183 -9.46 -5.19 -4.61
N VAL A 184 -9.17 -4.57 -5.74
CA VAL A 184 -8.10 -3.58 -5.87
C VAL A 184 -8.75 -2.21 -6.03
N ILE A 185 -8.32 -1.25 -5.21
CA ILE A 185 -8.92 0.08 -5.10
C ILE A 185 -7.89 1.10 -5.58
N ALA A 186 -8.31 1.94 -6.52
CA ALA A 186 -7.52 3.03 -7.09
C ALA A 186 -8.16 4.38 -6.77
N THR A 187 -7.31 5.37 -6.47
CA THR A 187 -7.74 6.76 -6.27
C THR A 187 -7.38 7.61 -7.47
N ASN A 188 -8.36 8.39 -7.95
CA ASN A 188 -8.22 9.35 -9.03
C ASN A 188 -8.70 10.73 -8.58
N ASP A 189 -8.02 11.32 -7.61
CA ASP A 189 -8.32 12.68 -7.12
C ASP A 189 -7.50 13.71 -7.91
N GLN A 190 -8.11 14.36 -8.90
CA GLN A 190 -7.40 15.16 -9.90
C GLN A 190 -8.07 16.49 -10.26
N MET A 191 -7.42 17.28 -11.12
CA MET A 191 -8.00 18.51 -11.69
C MET A 191 -8.84 18.17 -12.94
N GLY A 192 -9.78 17.25 -12.78
CA GLY A 192 -10.65 16.68 -13.81
C GLY A 192 -11.68 15.75 -13.17
N PRO A 193 -12.38 14.90 -13.95
CA PRO A 193 -13.25 13.86 -13.40
C PRO A 193 -12.53 13.08 -12.31
N SER A 194 -13.03 13.16 -11.09
CA SER A 194 -12.35 12.67 -9.90
C SER A 194 -13.20 11.62 -9.20
N PHE A 195 -12.59 10.53 -8.77
CA PHE A 195 -13.30 9.42 -8.14
C PHE A 195 -12.37 8.51 -7.33
N VAL A 196 -12.96 7.67 -6.49
CA VAL A 196 -12.34 6.43 -6.00
C VAL A 196 -13.08 5.28 -6.65
N THR A 197 -12.37 4.25 -7.07
CA THR A 197 -12.98 3.11 -7.75
C THR A 197 -12.37 1.81 -7.28
N ALA A 198 -13.18 0.76 -7.24
CA ALA A 198 -12.75 -0.59 -6.91
C ALA A 198 -13.03 -1.54 -8.05
N PHE A 199 -12.08 -2.43 -8.29
CA PHE A 199 -12.17 -3.48 -9.29
C PHE A 199 -12.09 -4.84 -8.62
N ASN A 200 -12.76 -5.82 -9.20
CA ASN A 200 -12.50 -7.21 -8.88
C ASN A 200 -11.03 -7.50 -9.22
N LYS A 201 -10.26 -7.91 -8.22
CA LYS A 201 -8.80 -8.05 -8.34
C LYS A 201 -8.38 -9.13 -9.35
N LYS A 202 -9.25 -10.09 -9.65
CA LYS A 202 -8.99 -11.18 -10.61
C LYS A 202 -9.41 -10.84 -12.04
N THR A 203 -10.51 -10.12 -12.22
CA THR A 203 -11.09 -9.86 -13.56
C THR A 203 -10.85 -8.44 -14.07
N GLY A 204 -10.54 -7.49 -13.19
CA GLY A 204 -10.43 -6.08 -13.52
C GLY A 204 -11.79 -5.39 -13.74
N GLU A 205 -12.91 -6.07 -13.52
CA GLU A 205 -14.26 -5.50 -13.65
C GLU A 205 -14.53 -4.48 -12.54
N THR A 206 -15.17 -3.36 -12.88
CA THR A 206 -15.52 -2.33 -11.88
C THR A 206 -16.63 -2.87 -10.98
N VAL A 207 -16.40 -2.88 -9.66
CA VAL A 207 -17.40 -3.26 -8.66
C VAL A 207 -18.17 -2.04 -8.20
N TRP A 208 -17.46 -0.94 -7.91
CA TRP A 208 -18.08 0.33 -7.54
C TRP A 208 -17.18 1.50 -7.91
N GLN A 209 -17.78 2.67 -8.08
CA GLN A 209 -17.10 3.95 -8.26
C GLN A 209 -17.82 5.03 -7.46
N ALA A 210 -17.05 5.80 -6.70
CA ALA A 210 -17.52 6.91 -5.89
C ALA A 210 -16.97 8.22 -6.46
N GLU A 211 -17.84 9.00 -7.10
CA GLU A 211 -17.51 10.32 -7.65
C GLU A 211 -17.08 11.31 -6.56
N ARG A 212 -16.12 12.16 -6.90
CA ARG A 212 -15.59 13.22 -6.03
C ARG A 212 -15.70 14.56 -6.72
N ALA A 213 -15.99 15.61 -5.95
CA ALA A 213 -15.97 16.97 -6.46
C ALA A 213 -14.55 17.35 -6.92
N VAL A 214 -14.46 18.07 -8.04
CA VAL A 214 -13.18 18.50 -8.59
C VAL A 214 -12.57 19.60 -7.73
N ARG A 215 -11.40 19.34 -7.17
CA ARG A 215 -10.60 20.29 -6.39
C ARG A 215 -9.12 20.13 -6.75
N ARG A 216 -8.22 20.61 -5.88
CA ARG A 216 -6.78 20.37 -6.07
C ARG A 216 -6.51 18.87 -5.99
N THR A 217 -5.68 18.36 -6.90
CA THR A 217 -5.23 16.96 -6.97
C THR A 217 -4.77 16.45 -5.60
N SER A 218 -5.14 15.22 -5.26
CA SER A 218 -4.57 14.47 -4.14
C SER A 218 -3.57 13.44 -4.66
N TYR A 219 -2.51 13.22 -3.90
CA TYR A 219 -1.52 12.17 -4.14
C TYR A 219 -1.49 11.15 -3.01
N ALA A 220 -2.45 11.24 -2.08
CA ALA A 220 -2.54 10.39 -0.91
C ALA A 220 -3.02 8.98 -1.30
N THR A 221 -2.29 7.96 -0.86
CA THR A 221 -2.72 6.57 -0.95
C THR A 221 -3.69 6.30 0.21
N PRO A 222 -4.87 5.71 -0.03
CA PRO A 222 -5.83 5.45 1.04
C PRO A 222 -5.37 4.31 1.96
N ILE A 223 -5.97 4.21 3.14
CA ILE A 223 -5.76 3.08 4.07
C ILE A 223 -7.09 2.41 4.40
N ILE A 224 -7.03 1.13 4.79
CA ILE A 224 -8.15 0.46 5.44
C ILE A 224 -7.90 0.53 6.94
N ILE A 225 -8.86 1.05 7.70
CA ILE A 225 -8.86 0.89 9.16
C ILE A 225 -9.90 -0.14 9.55
N ASN A 226 -9.61 -0.93 10.59
CA ASN A 226 -10.57 -1.84 11.20
C ASN A 226 -10.89 -1.30 12.60
N HIS A 227 -11.94 -0.49 12.70
CA HIS A 227 -12.30 0.13 13.97
C HIS A 227 -13.23 -0.81 14.76
N PRO A 228 -12.99 -1.04 16.08
CA PRO A 228 -13.78 -2.00 16.86
C PRO A 228 -15.29 -1.76 16.84
N ASN A 229 -15.72 -0.49 16.81
CA ASN A 229 -17.15 -0.14 16.90
C ASN A 229 -17.84 0.08 15.56
N THR A 230 -17.08 0.32 14.48
CA THR A 230 -17.64 0.72 13.18
C THR A 230 -17.19 -0.18 12.03
N GLY A 231 -16.32 -1.15 12.31
CA GLY A 231 -15.84 -2.11 11.33
C GLY A 231 -14.84 -1.51 10.34
N PRO A 232 -14.69 -2.15 9.17
CA PRO A 232 -13.73 -1.74 8.16
C PRO A 232 -14.16 -0.45 7.45
N GLN A 233 -13.22 0.47 7.30
CA GLN A 233 -13.45 1.75 6.63
C GLN A 233 -12.29 2.06 5.67
N LEU A 234 -12.61 2.47 4.44
CA LEU A 234 -11.66 3.03 3.49
C LEU A 234 -11.47 4.51 3.79
N ILE A 235 -10.29 4.87 4.30
CA ILE A 235 -9.95 6.24 4.63
C ILE A 235 -9.20 6.87 3.46
N CYS A 236 -9.83 7.89 2.86
CA CYS A 236 -9.24 8.71 1.81
C CYS A 236 -9.01 10.14 2.32
N VAL A 237 -8.06 10.84 1.70
CA VAL A 237 -7.81 12.25 1.97
C VAL A 237 -7.74 13.00 0.64
N SER A 238 -8.54 14.04 0.48
CA SER A 238 -8.46 14.92 -0.68
C SER A 238 -8.88 16.35 -0.37
N GLY A 239 -8.55 17.29 -1.26
CA GLY A 239 -8.99 18.68 -1.12
C GLY A 239 -10.52 18.83 -1.05
N ALA A 240 -11.25 17.96 -1.76
CA ALA A 240 -12.70 18.01 -1.87
C ALA A 240 -13.45 17.52 -0.63
N THR A 241 -12.89 16.56 0.11
CA THR A 241 -13.58 15.95 1.25
C THR A 241 -12.82 16.10 2.55
N GLY A 242 -11.62 16.67 2.54
CA GLY A 242 -10.69 16.57 3.65
C GLY A 242 -10.43 15.09 3.93
N VAL A 243 -10.62 14.66 5.18
CA VAL A 243 -10.63 13.24 5.53
C VAL A 243 -12.03 12.68 5.31
N SER A 244 -12.12 11.58 4.58
CA SER A 244 -13.39 10.88 4.31
C SER A 244 -13.27 9.38 4.57
N SER A 245 -14.34 8.79 5.09
CA SER A 245 -14.52 7.34 5.17
C SER A 245 -15.55 6.88 4.16
N LEU A 246 -15.20 5.82 3.44
CA LEU A 246 -16.10 5.07 2.57
C LEU A 246 -16.21 3.64 3.09
N ASP A 247 -17.36 3.02 2.88
CA ASP A 247 -17.47 1.57 2.95
C ASP A 247 -16.60 0.95 1.84
N PRO A 248 -15.63 0.08 2.19
CA PRO A 248 -14.67 -0.43 1.20
C PRO A 248 -15.27 -1.41 0.19
N GLU A 249 -16.44 -2.00 0.46
CA GLU A 249 -17.08 -2.99 -0.42
C GLU A 249 -18.08 -2.36 -1.39
N THR A 250 -18.60 -1.19 -1.05
CA THR A 250 -19.67 -0.51 -1.82
C THR A 250 -19.29 0.88 -2.31
N GLY A 251 -18.24 1.50 -1.76
CA GLY A 251 -17.85 2.87 -2.06
C GLY A 251 -18.78 3.93 -1.45
N LYS A 252 -19.78 3.53 -0.66
CA LYS A 252 -20.70 4.47 -0.01
C LYS A 252 -19.95 5.32 1.01
N VAL A 253 -20.11 6.63 0.94
CA VAL A 253 -19.52 7.55 1.93
C VAL A 253 -20.20 7.36 3.29
N ASN A 254 -19.41 7.07 4.32
CA ASN A 254 -19.85 7.01 5.71
C ASN A 254 -19.84 8.41 6.32
N TRP A 255 -18.72 9.12 6.16
CA TRP A 255 -18.54 10.47 6.69
C TRP A 255 -17.44 11.26 6.00
N THR A 256 -17.42 12.57 6.22
CA THR A 256 -16.44 13.54 5.69
C THR A 256 -16.16 14.66 6.71
N THR A 257 -14.93 15.17 6.76
CA THR A 257 -14.58 16.38 7.53
C THR A 257 -14.83 17.68 6.75
N GLY A 258 -15.32 17.57 5.51
CA GLY A 258 -15.41 18.70 4.58
C GLY A 258 -14.05 19.13 4.03
N GLU A 259 -14.08 20.12 3.16
CA GLU A 259 -12.94 20.50 2.31
C GLU A 259 -11.66 20.84 3.08
N PHE A 260 -10.53 20.42 2.51
CA PHE A 260 -9.22 20.90 2.91
C PHE A 260 -8.83 22.15 2.11
N PRO A 261 -8.15 23.12 2.74
CA PRO A 261 -7.83 24.40 2.10
C PRO A 261 -6.79 24.26 0.97
N GLN A 262 -6.07 23.13 0.92
CA GLN A 262 -5.01 22.87 -0.04
C GLN A 262 -4.97 21.40 -0.45
N ARG A 263 -4.02 21.06 -1.34
CA ARG A 263 -3.78 19.70 -1.79
C ARG A 263 -3.22 18.81 -0.69
N THR A 264 -3.39 17.52 -0.90
CA THR A 264 -3.01 16.44 0.02
C THR A 264 -1.98 15.58 -0.68
N VAL A 265 -0.81 15.46 -0.05
CA VAL A 265 0.32 14.68 -0.58
C VAL A 265 0.62 13.52 0.36
N SER A 266 0.65 13.79 1.67
CA SER A 266 0.72 12.77 2.71
C SER A 266 -0.51 11.85 2.68
N SER A 267 -0.30 10.55 2.86
CA SER A 267 -1.37 9.59 3.10
C SER A 267 -1.93 9.75 4.53
N PRO A 268 -3.19 9.38 4.80
CA PRO A 268 -3.69 9.29 6.16
C PRO A 268 -2.94 8.21 6.94
N VAL A 269 -2.83 8.38 8.25
CA VAL A 269 -2.36 7.34 9.18
C VAL A 269 -3.38 7.15 10.30
N TYR A 270 -3.42 5.96 10.87
CA TYR A 270 -4.34 5.60 11.93
C TYR A 270 -3.56 5.03 13.11
N GLY A 271 -3.86 5.50 14.32
CA GLY A 271 -3.27 5.01 15.55
C GLY A 271 -3.86 5.72 16.75
N GLU A 272 -3.83 5.06 17.92
CA GLU A 272 -4.44 5.58 19.15
C GLU A 272 -5.94 5.97 18.97
N GLY A 273 -6.66 5.24 18.12
CA GLY A 273 -8.08 5.49 17.85
C GLY A 273 -8.37 6.68 16.93
N LEU A 274 -7.36 7.44 16.48
CA LEU A 274 -7.53 8.62 15.64
C LEU A 274 -6.90 8.46 14.26
N ILE A 275 -7.53 9.08 13.27
CA ILE A 275 -6.96 9.26 11.93
C ILE A 275 -6.25 10.60 11.88
N PHE A 276 -4.98 10.61 11.48
CA PHE A 276 -4.23 11.83 11.23
C PHE A 276 -4.00 12.04 9.74
N ALA A 277 -4.28 13.25 9.26
CA ALA A 277 -4.07 13.62 7.87
C ALA A 277 -3.64 15.08 7.75
N THR A 278 -2.85 15.40 6.72
CA THR A 278 -2.37 16.76 6.48
C THR A 278 -2.66 17.25 5.06
N CYS A 279 -2.71 18.57 4.91
CA CYS A 279 -2.71 19.24 3.61
C CYS A 279 -1.70 20.38 3.59
N GLY A 280 -1.29 20.80 2.40
CA GLY A 280 -0.38 21.91 2.26
C GLY A 280 -0.17 22.38 0.82
N GLY A 281 0.71 23.36 0.67
CA GLY A 281 1.03 23.95 -0.63
C GLY A 281 2.16 24.97 -0.51
N GLY A 282 2.84 25.24 -1.63
CA GLY A 282 3.97 26.17 -1.64
C GLY A 282 5.12 25.75 -0.73
N GLY A 283 5.33 24.43 -0.57
CA GLY A 283 6.40 23.87 0.26
C GLY A 283 6.13 23.84 1.77
N ARG A 284 4.90 24.16 2.22
CA ARG A 284 4.56 24.18 3.65
C ARG A 284 3.24 23.46 3.94
N GLY A 285 3.19 22.72 5.04
CA GLY A 285 1.95 22.20 5.60
C GLY A 285 1.05 23.35 6.07
N LYS A 286 -0.26 23.17 5.92
CA LYS A 286 -1.28 24.20 6.24
C LYS A 286 -2.26 23.76 7.30
N LEU A 287 -2.60 22.48 7.32
CA LEU A 287 -3.59 21.95 8.23
C LEU A 287 -3.29 20.48 8.50
N LEU A 288 -3.43 20.09 9.76
CA LEU A 288 -3.45 18.71 10.22
C LEU A 288 -4.71 18.52 11.06
N TYR A 289 -5.45 17.46 10.78
CA TYR A 289 -6.54 16.98 11.62
C TYR A 289 -6.18 15.64 12.27
N GLY A 290 -6.61 15.47 13.52
CA GLY A 290 -6.81 14.19 14.18
C GLY A 290 -8.32 13.95 14.30
N VAL A 291 -8.82 12.92 13.64
CA VAL A 291 -10.25 12.66 13.42
C VAL A 291 -10.64 11.37 14.11
N ASP A 292 -11.72 11.43 14.88
CA ASP A 292 -12.41 10.27 15.45
C ASP A 292 -13.28 9.60 14.37
N PRO A 293 -13.04 8.32 14.02
CA PRO A 293 -13.67 7.66 12.88
C PRO A 293 -15.08 7.11 13.17
N THR A 294 -15.71 7.45 14.30
CA THR A 294 -17.03 6.92 14.71
C THR A 294 -18.24 7.73 14.24
N GLY A 295 -18.02 8.81 13.49
CA GLY A 295 -19.10 9.69 13.06
C GLY A 295 -19.91 9.19 11.86
N SER A 296 -20.88 10.01 11.43
CA SER A 296 -21.70 9.79 10.24
C SER A 296 -22.01 11.12 9.56
N GLY A 297 -22.00 11.17 8.24
CA GLY A 297 -22.27 12.39 7.46
C GLY A 297 -21.14 13.41 7.53
N ASN A 298 -21.47 14.71 7.61
CA ASN A 298 -20.45 15.74 7.82
C ASN A 298 -20.10 15.82 9.31
N ILE A 299 -18.86 15.47 9.65
CA ILE A 299 -18.40 15.30 11.04
C ILE A 299 -17.43 16.39 11.48
N LYS A 300 -17.24 17.43 10.67
CA LYS A 300 -16.25 18.50 10.91
C LYS A 300 -16.35 19.10 12.31
N GLU A 301 -17.56 19.47 12.72
CA GLU A 301 -17.78 20.17 14.01
C GLU A 301 -17.87 19.21 15.21
N THR A 302 -17.91 17.89 14.99
CA THR A 302 -18.22 16.90 16.04
C THR A 302 -17.10 15.90 16.33
N HIS A 303 -16.24 15.60 15.36
CA HIS A 303 -15.26 14.49 15.45
C HIS A 303 -13.82 14.90 15.14
N ILE A 304 -13.54 16.18 14.89
CA ILE A 304 -12.14 16.66 14.90
C ILE A 304 -11.71 16.79 16.36
N LYS A 305 -10.87 15.87 16.82
CA LYS A 305 -10.34 15.85 18.21
C LYS A 305 -9.03 16.61 18.35
N TYR A 306 -8.30 16.77 17.24
CA TYR A 306 -7.06 17.52 17.21
C TYR A 306 -6.96 18.32 15.92
N GLN A 307 -6.47 19.55 16.02
CA GLN A 307 -6.20 20.41 14.87
C GLN A 307 -4.91 21.20 15.08
N ARG A 308 -4.09 21.28 14.03
CA ARG A 308 -2.87 22.10 14.02
C ARG A 308 -2.71 22.79 12.67
N SER A 309 -2.14 23.99 12.67
CA SER A 309 -1.92 24.80 11.45
C SER A 309 -0.50 25.37 11.32
N THR A 310 0.40 25.05 12.25
CA THR A 310 1.76 25.59 12.29
C THR A 310 2.80 24.48 12.43
N LYS A 311 3.98 24.69 11.83
CA LYS A 311 5.11 23.73 11.84
C LYS A 311 4.67 22.32 11.43
N LEU A 312 4.10 22.21 10.23
CA LEU A 312 3.57 20.96 9.69
C LEU A 312 4.35 20.52 8.45
N PRO A 313 4.56 19.21 8.27
CA PRO A 313 5.01 18.65 7.00
C PRO A 313 4.00 18.99 5.90
N TYR A 314 4.48 18.99 4.67
CA TYR A 314 3.63 19.07 3.49
C TYR A 314 3.56 17.73 2.74
N VAL A 315 4.73 17.17 2.42
CA VAL A 315 4.87 15.99 1.55
C VAL A 315 4.98 14.68 2.34
N PRO A 316 5.85 14.57 3.38
CA PRO A 316 6.02 13.31 4.09
C PRO A 316 4.74 12.88 4.81
N THR A 317 4.45 11.58 4.75
CA THR A 317 3.38 10.97 5.54
C THR A 317 3.85 10.86 7.00
N PRO A 318 3.05 11.34 7.99
CA PRO A 318 3.36 11.15 9.40
C PRO A 318 3.52 9.68 9.80
N VAL A 319 4.02 9.44 11.01
CA VAL A 319 4.00 8.10 11.63
C VAL A 319 3.35 8.22 13.00
N VAL A 320 2.42 7.32 13.31
CA VAL A 320 1.91 7.15 14.67
C VAL A 320 2.53 5.88 15.23
N TYR A 321 3.29 6.00 16.31
CA TYR A 321 3.98 4.86 16.92
C TYR A 321 4.08 5.08 18.43
N GLU A 322 3.73 4.06 19.21
CA GLU A 322 3.79 4.06 20.68
C GLU A 322 3.26 5.36 21.33
N GLY A 323 2.01 5.74 21.02
CA GLY A 323 1.39 6.94 21.59
C GLY A 323 1.88 8.29 21.06
N HIS A 324 2.81 8.30 20.09
CA HIS A 324 3.40 9.53 19.55
C HIS A 324 3.06 9.72 18.06
N LEU A 325 2.82 10.97 17.67
CA LEU A 325 2.71 11.40 16.28
C LEU A 325 4.02 12.07 15.83
N TYR A 326 4.76 11.40 14.97
CA TYR A 326 6.01 11.90 14.39
C TYR A 326 5.74 12.65 13.10
N LEU A 327 6.24 13.89 13.03
CA LEU A 327 6.10 14.79 11.90
C LEU A 327 7.49 15.19 11.40
N TRP A 328 7.75 14.99 10.10
CA TRP A 328 9.00 15.41 9.48
C TRP A 328 8.96 16.92 9.17
N GLY A 329 9.78 17.71 9.85
CA GLY A 329 9.79 19.17 9.78
C GLY A 329 11.10 19.73 9.26
#